data_AF-A0A940DAZ0-F1
#
_entry.id   AF-A0A940DAZ0-F1
#
_cell.length_a   1.000
_cell.length_b   1.000
_cell.length_c   1.000
_cell.angle_alpha   90.00
_cell.angle_beta   90.00
_cell.angle_gamma   90.00
#
_symmetry.space_group_name_H-M   'P 1'
#
loop_
_entity.id
_entity.type
_entity.pdbx_description
1 polymer ?
#
loop_
_entity_poly.entity_id
_entity_poly.type
_entity_poly.pdbx_seq_one_letter_code
_entity_poly.pdbx_strand_id
1 'polypeptide(L)'
;MVNALLLTIPAMGNILLLLGLFFYIYSVLGTILFAKVSKEYLGSLDLSLLTLFQVVTLESWASGGMRPIFEEIPWSWLYFVTFILFGTFIIFNLFVGVIVNNVEKAHDMNDETDAKKTTSPEEESAALRNEIPN
;
A
#
# COMPACT_ATOMS: atom_id res chain seq x y z
N MET A 1 -7.86 17.85 -4.57
CA MET A 1 -6.76 17.08 -3.94
C MET A 1 -7.30 15.88 -3.17
N VAL A 2 -8.19 16.06 -2.18
CA VAL A 2 -8.77 14.94 -1.39
C VAL A 2 -9.54 13.92 -2.25
N ASN A 3 -10.30 14.39 -3.25
CA ASN A 3 -11.06 13.51 -4.15
C ASN A 3 -10.17 12.58 -5.01
N ALA A 4 -8.97 13.02 -5.38
CA ALA A 4 -8.03 12.20 -6.15
C ALA A 4 -7.43 11.07 -5.30
N LEU A 5 -7.18 11.33 -4.01
CA LEU A 5 -6.76 10.32 -3.03
C LEU A 5 -7.88 9.32 -2.73
N LEU A 6 -9.14 9.75 -2.69
CA LEU A 6 -10.27 8.85 -2.50
C LEU A 6 -10.51 7.95 -3.74
N LEU A 7 -10.19 8.42 -4.95
CA LEU A 7 -10.32 7.67 -6.19
C LEU A 7 -9.19 6.65 -6.43
N THR A 8 -8.10 6.67 -5.66
CA THR A 8 -7.03 5.65 -5.74
C THR A 8 -7.28 4.47 -4.79
N ILE A 9 -8.09 4.65 -3.75
CA ILE A 9 -8.44 3.59 -2.78
C ILE A 9 -9.15 2.38 -3.43
N PRO A 10 -10.13 2.54 -4.35
CA PRO A 10 -10.86 1.38 -4.91
C PRO A 10 -9.95 0.44 -5.69
N ALA A 11 -8.96 0.97 -6.42
CA ALA A 11 -8.00 0.17 -7.18
C ALA A 11 -7.06 -0.67 -6.27
N MET A 12 -6.90 -0.26 -5.01
CA MET A 12 -5.95 -0.86 -4.06
C MET A 12 -6.62 -1.65 -2.93
N GLY A 13 -7.95 -1.70 -2.90
CA GLY A 13 -8.73 -2.29 -1.80
C GLY A 13 -8.36 -3.74 -1.49
N ASN A 14 -8.04 -4.54 -2.51
CA ASN A 14 -7.63 -5.94 -2.34
C ASN A 14 -6.30 -6.08 -1.57
N ILE A 15 -5.33 -5.20 -1.84
CA ILE A 15 -4.02 -5.22 -1.17
C ILE A 15 -4.16 -4.71 0.26
N LEU A 16 -4.98 -3.67 0.48
CA LEU A 16 -5.29 -3.19 1.84
C LEU A 16 -5.99 -4.26 2.68
N LEU A 17 -6.94 -5.00 2.08
CA LEU A 17 -7.61 -6.11 2.75
C LEU A 17 -6.63 -7.25 3.07
N LEU A 18 -5.73 -7.58 2.13
CA LEU A 18 -4.67 -8.55 2.35
C LEU A 18 -3.74 -8.12 3.49
N LEU A 19 -3.31 -6.85 3.50
CA LEU A 19 -2.48 -6.29 4.56
C LEU A 19 -3.19 -6.34 5.91
N GLY A 20 -4.47 -5.95 5.97
CA GLY A 20 -5.28 -6.02 7.18
C GLY A 20 -5.44 -7.45 7.70
N LEU A 21 -5.71 -8.42 6.83
CA LEU A 21 -5.79 -9.83 7.20
C LEU A 21 -4.43 -10.37 7.69
N PHE A 22 -3.35 -9.99 7.03
CA PHE A 22 -1.99 -10.35 7.43
C PHE A 22 -1.66 -9.82 8.84
N PHE A 23 -1.97 -8.55 9.11
CA PHE A 23 -1.84 -7.94 10.43
C PHE A 23 -2.68 -8.66 11.49
N TYR A 24 -3.94 -8.97 11.18
CA TYR A 24 -4.83 -9.67 12.10
C TYR A 24 -4.28 -11.06 12.47
N ILE A 25 -3.86 -11.84 11.47
CA ILE A 25 -3.28 -13.18 11.71
C ILE A 25 -2.04 -13.07 12.59
N TYR A 26 -1.10 -12.19 12.28
CA TYR A 26 0.11 -12.02 13.08
C TYR A 26 -0.18 -11.49 14.49
N SER A 27 -1.21 -10.67 14.68
CA SER A 27 -1.61 -10.16 15.99
C SER A 27 -2.16 -11.27 16.87
N VAL A 28 -3.02 -12.13 16.32
CA VAL A 28 -3.53 -13.31 17.01
C VAL A 28 -2.39 -14.28 17.35
N LEU A 29 -1.51 -14.57 16.39
CA LEU A 29 -0.35 -15.43 16.62
C LEU A 29 0.58 -14.85 17.69
N GLY A 30 0.90 -13.55 17.64
CA GLY A 30 1.74 -12.88 18.62
C GLY A 30 1.16 -12.96 20.02
N THR A 31 -0.15 -12.71 20.15
CA THR A 31 -0.86 -12.84 21.43
C THR A 31 -0.77 -14.26 21.98
N ILE A 32 -1.05 -15.27 21.16
CA ILE A 32 -1.03 -16.67 21.61
C ILE A 32 0.39 -17.13 22.01
N LEU A 33 1.40 -16.75 21.23
CA LEU A 33 2.76 -17.23 21.40
C LEU A 33 3.53 -16.49 22.51
N PHE A 34 3.28 -15.19 22.68
CA PHE A 34 4.17 -14.30 23.44
C PHE A 34 3.49 -13.51 24.56
N ALA A 35 2.17 -13.56 24.73
CA ALA A 35 1.47 -12.78 25.77
C ALA A 35 1.98 -13.01 27.20
N LYS A 36 2.58 -14.18 27.49
CA LYS A 36 3.12 -14.48 28.83
C LYS A 36 4.45 -13.77 29.10
N VAL A 37 5.29 -13.65 28.08
CA VAL A 37 6.65 -13.07 28.15
C VAL A 37 6.61 -11.56 27.87
N SER A 38 5.78 -11.14 26.93
CA SER A 38 5.65 -9.73 26.51
C SER A 38 4.22 -9.24 26.71
N LYS A 39 3.82 -9.05 27.97
CA LYS A 39 2.46 -8.62 28.32
C LYS A 39 2.13 -7.21 27.82
N GLU A 40 3.10 -6.31 27.85
CA GLU A 40 2.90 -4.90 27.47
C GLU A 40 2.73 -4.72 25.96
N TYR A 41 3.44 -5.52 25.15
CA TYR A 41 3.41 -5.39 23.70
C TYR A 41 2.49 -6.42 23.02
N LEU A 42 2.42 -7.64 23.54
CA LEU A 42 1.71 -8.78 22.91
C LEU A 42 0.70 -9.43 23.87
N GLY A 43 0.31 -8.76 24.97
CA GLY A 43 -0.59 -9.34 25.98
C GLY A 43 -2.05 -9.46 25.56
N SER A 44 -2.48 -8.67 24.58
CA SER A 44 -3.83 -8.69 24.02
C SER A 44 -3.79 -8.38 22.51
N LEU A 45 -4.92 -8.58 21.84
CA LEU A 45 -5.01 -8.42 20.39
C LEU A 45 -4.73 -6.98 19.93
N ASP A 46 -5.26 -6.00 20.65
CA ASP A 46 -5.09 -4.57 20.40
C ASP A 46 -3.65 -4.10 20.64
N LEU A 47 -3.03 -4.56 21.73
CA LEU A 47 -1.60 -4.31 21.99
C LEU A 47 -0.73 -4.94 20.90
N SER A 48 -1.07 -6.16 20.47
CA SER A 48 -0.34 -6.84 19.40
C SER A 48 -0.45 -6.11 18.07
N LEU A 49 -1.64 -5.61 17.73
CA LEU A 49 -1.84 -4.78 16.53
C LEU A 49 -0.98 -3.52 16.56
N LEU A 50 -0.96 -2.81 17.70
CA LEU A 50 -0.15 -1.60 17.87
C LEU A 50 1.36 -1.89 17.77
N THR A 51 1.81 -2.94 18.44
CA THR A 51 3.20 -3.40 18.39
C THR A 51 3.61 -3.79 16.97
N LEU A 52 2.77 -4.52 16.25
CA LEU A 52 3.06 -4.93 14.88
C LEU A 52 3.05 -3.75 13.91
N PHE A 53 2.26 -2.72 14.18
CA PHE A 53 2.35 -1.45 13.44
C PHE A 53 3.72 -0.80 13.66
N GLN A 54 4.21 -0.73 14.90
CA GLN A 54 5.56 -0.24 15.19
C GLN A 54 6.63 -1.09 14.47
N VAL A 55 6.55 -2.42 14.58
CA VAL A 55 7.49 -3.36 13.94
C VAL A 55 7.52 -3.22 12.42
N VAL A 56 6.38 -3.03 11.74
CA VAL A 56 6.37 -2.91 10.27
C VAL A 56 7.08 -1.64 9.78
N THR A 57 7.11 -0.60 10.62
CA THR A 57 7.86 0.64 10.34
C THR A 57 9.36 0.49 10.66
N LEU A 58 9.78 -0.70 11.08
CA LEU A 58 11.14 -1.04 11.51
C LEU A 58 11.63 -0.25 12.73
N GLU A 59 10.70 0.37 13.46
CA GLU A 59 11.00 1.10 14.68
C GLU A 59 11.16 0.11 15.84
N SER A 60 12.32 0.14 16.50
CA SER A 60 12.67 -0.66 17.68
C SER A 60 12.34 -2.17 17.64
N TRP A 61 12.12 -2.75 16.45
CA TRP A 61 11.62 -4.12 16.31
C TRP A 61 12.57 -5.18 16.90
N ALA A 62 13.88 -4.94 16.80
CA ALA A 62 14.89 -5.85 17.33
C ALA A 62 15.13 -5.62 18.82
N SER A 63 15.44 -4.40 19.24
CA SER A 63 15.82 -4.07 20.62
C SER A 63 14.63 -4.03 21.59
N GLY A 64 13.50 -3.49 21.16
CA GLY A 64 12.28 -3.35 21.99
C GLY A 64 11.32 -4.53 21.84
N GLY A 65 11.21 -5.11 20.65
CA GLY A 65 10.29 -6.23 20.38
C GLY A 65 10.94 -7.61 20.57
N MET A 66 11.84 -7.96 19.65
CA MET A 66 12.31 -9.33 19.48
C MET A 66 13.31 -9.79 20.54
N ARG A 67 14.36 -8.99 20.84
CA ARG A 67 15.45 -9.38 21.75
C ARG A 67 14.97 -9.69 23.17
N PRO A 68 14.07 -8.90 23.80
CA PRO A 68 13.53 -9.24 25.11
C PRO A 68 12.78 -10.58 25.11
N ILE A 69 12.05 -10.90 24.03
CA ILE A 69 11.36 -12.18 23.89
C ILE A 69 12.34 -13.31 23.59
N PHE A 70 13.40 -13.04 22.83
CA PHE A 70 14.44 -14.02 22.46
C PHE A 70 15.15 -14.61 23.68
N GLU A 71 15.32 -13.85 24.76
CA GLU A 71 15.95 -14.33 26.00
C GLU A 71 15.20 -15.51 26.63
N GLU A 72 13.88 -15.57 26.48
CA GLU A 72 13.06 -16.70 26.95
C GLU A 72 12.65 -17.66 25.83
N ILE A 73 12.45 -17.15 24.61
CA ILE A 73 11.95 -17.90 23.45
C ILE A 73 12.91 -17.70 22.27
N PRO A 74 13.98 -18.51 22.15
CA PRO A 74 15.05 -18.30 21.17
C PRO A 74 14.62 -18.37 19.70
N TRP A 75 13.47 -18.95 19.38
CA TRP A 75 12.95 -19.01 17.99
C TRP A 75 12.08 -17.80 17.64
N SER A 76 11.83 -16.88 18.57
CA SER A 76 10.97 -15.69 18.36
C SER A 76 11.43 -14.80 17.20
N TRP A 77 12.73 -14.80 16.89
CA TRP A 77 13.28 -14.04 15.76
C TRP A 77 12.60 -14.40 14.43
N LEU A 78 12.18 -15.66 14.23
CA LEU A 78 11.49 -16.08 13.02
C LEU A 78 10.18 -15.32 12.85
N TYR A 79 9.37 -15.20 13.91
CA TYR A 79 8.10 -14.49 13.89
C TYR A 79 8.27 -13.03 13.46
N PHE A 80 9.23 -12.31 14.06
CA PHE A 80 9.47 -10.90 13.73
C PHE A 80 10.04 -10.73 12.33
N VAL A 81 11.02 -11.54 11.95
CA VAL A 81 11.66 -11.44 10.63
C VAL A 81 10.68 -11.78 9.51
N THR A 82 9.88 -12.84 9.65
CA THR A 82 8.87 -13.17 8.63
C THR A 82 7.79 -12.10 8.55
N PHE A 83 7.33 -11.56 9.69
CA PHE A 83 6.39 -10.44 9.68
C PHE A 83 6.94 -9.24 8.91
N ILE A 84 8.19 -8.86 9.16
CA ILE A 84 8.85 -7.73 8.49
C ILE A 84 8.99 -8.01 7.00
N LEU A 85 9.53 -9.17 6.59
CA LEU A 85 9.74 -9.48 5.18
C LEU A 85 8.44 -9.46 4.39
N PHE A 86 7.40 -10.15 4.87
CA PHE A 86 6.12 -10.18 4.17
C PHE A 86 5.36 -8.85 4.29
N GLY A 87 5.36 -8.22 5.46
CA GLY A 87 4.66 -6.95 5.70
C GLY A 87 5.24 -5.81 4.86
N THR A 88 6.56 -5.66 4.84
CA THR A 88 7.22 -4.67 4.00
C THR A 88 7.00 -4.96 2.52
N PHE A 89 7.07 -6.22 2.08
CA PHE A 89 6.79 -6.60 0.70
C PHE A 89 5.35 -6.24 0.27
N ILE A 90 4.34 -6.49 1.12
CA ILE A 90 2.95 -6.11 0.85
C ILE A 90 2.82 -4.59 0.74
N ILE A 91 3.46 -3.82 1.64
CA ILE A 91 3.45 -2.34 1.59
C ILE A 91 4.15 -1.82 0.33
N PHE A 92 5.28 -2.41 -0.06
CA PHE A 92 5.96 -2.08 -1.31
C PHE A 92 5.06 -2.35 -2.52
N ASN A 93 4.37 -3.49 -2.56
CA ASN A 93 3.43 -3.81 -3.64
C ASN A 93 2.26 -2.82 -3.69
N LEU A 94 1.79 -2.34 -2.54
CA LEU A 94 0.80 -1.26 -2.49
C LEU A 94 1.37 0.03 -3.10
N PHE A 95 2.60 0.43 -2.74
CA PHE A 95 3.23 1.62 -3.29
C PHE A 95 3.46 1.53 -4.81
N VAL A 96 3.94 0.38 -5.30
CA VAL A 96 4.10 0.11 -6.74
C VAL A 96 2.76 0.23 -7.46
N GLY A 97 1.70 -0.38 -6.93
CA GLY A 97 0.38 -0.31 -7.55
C GLY A 97 -0.20 1.12 -7.57
N VAL A 98 0.05 1.95 -6.55
CA VAL A 98 -0.32 3.38 -6.59
C VAL A 98 0.44 4.11 -7.69
N ILE A 99 1.75 3.89 -7.82
CA ILE A 99 2.58 4.54 -8.85
C ILE A 99 2.11 4.14 -10.24
N VAL A 100 1.93 2.84 -10.50
CA VAL A 100 1.52 2.33 -11.82
C VAL A 100 0.17 2.93 -12.22
N ASN A 101 -0.82 2.91 -11.32
CA ASN A 101 -2.13 3.50 -11.57
C ASN A 101 -2.07 5.02 -11.83
N ASN A 102 -1.12 5.74 -11.22
CA ASN A 102 -0.93 7.17 -11.50
C ASN A 102 -0.25 7.41 -12.86
N VAL A 103 0.72 6.56 -13.24
CA VAL A 103 1.42 6.66 -14.52
C VAL A 103 0.47 6.35 -15.68
N GLU A 104 -0.36 5.31 -15.54
CA GLU A 104 -1.40 4.97 -16.53
C GLU A 104 -2.38 6.13 -16.73
N LYS A 105 -2.92 6.70 -15.65
CA LYS A 105 -3.81 7.88 -15.73
C LYS A 105 -3.15 9.08 -16.39
N ALA A 106 -1.86 9.31 -16.16
CA ALA A 106 -1.14 10.41 -16.79
C ALA A 106 -0.92 10.18 -18.29
N HIS A 107 -0.77 8.92 -18.71
CA HIS A 107 -0.68 8.55 -20.13
C HIS A 107 -2.03 8.72 -20.84
N ASP A 108 -3.12 8.23 -20.24
CA ASP A 108 -4.48 8.34 -20.80
C ASP A 108 -4.88 9.82 -21.05
N MET A 109 -4.53 10.72 -20.13
CA MET A 109 -4.79 12.16 -20.29
C MET A 109 -4.00 12.81 -21.45
N ASN A 110 -2.79 12.31 -21.74
CA ASN A 110 -1.98 12.81 -22.85
C ASN A 110 -2.49 12.28 -24.20
N ASP A 111 -2.90 11.00 -24.26
CA ASP A 111 -3.46 10.41 -25.48
C ASP A 111 -4.79 11.06 -25.88
N GLU A 112 -5.68 11.38 -24.93
CA GLU A 112 -6.91 12.14 -25.21
C GLU A 112 -6.62 13.56 -25.71
N THR A 113 -5.57 14.20 -25.19
CA THR A 113 -5.18 15.56 -25.60
C THR A 113 -4.60 15.58 -27.01
N ASP A 114 -3.82 14.57 -27.41
CA ASP A 114 -3.26 14.44 -28.76
C ASP A 114 -4.30 13.98 -29.79
N ALA A 115 -5.26 13.12 -29.40
CA ALA A 115 -6.39 12.73 -30.25
C ALA A 115 -7.34 13.91 -30.55
N LYS A 116 -7.52 14.83 -29.59
CA LYS A 116 -8.34 16.05 -29.78
C LYS A 116 -7.62 17.12 -30.62
N LYS A 117 -6.28 17.08 -30.65
CA LYS A 117 -5.44 17.99 -31.45
C LYS A 117 -5.35 17.60 -32.92
N THR A 118 -5.61 16.35 -33.28
CA THR A 118 -5.55 15.84 -34.66
C THR A 118 -6.90 15.97 -35.39
N THR A 119 -8.02 15.98 -34.68
CA THR A 119 -9.36 16.20 -35.27
C THR A 119 -9.65 17.68 -35.56
N SER A 120 -9.13 18.61 -34.77
CA SER A 120 -9.37 20.06 -34.93
C SER A 120 -8.78 20.73 -36.19
N PRO A 121 -7.56 20.43 -36.68
CA PRO A 121 -6.97 21.17 -37.81
C PRO A 121 -7.54 20.77 -39.17
N GLU A 122 -7.90 19.49 -39.34
CA GLU A 122 -8.45 18.97 -40.59
C GLU A 122 -9.93 19.31 -40.76
N GLU A 123 -10.73 19.30 -39.69
CA GLU A 123 -12.12 19.74 -39.73
C GLU A 123 -12.24 21.27 -39.92
N GLU A 124 -11.36 22.06 -39.28
CA GLU A 124 -11.33 23.52 -39.43
C GLU A 124 -10.86 23.95 -40.84
N SER A 125 -9.86 23.27 -41.42
CA SER A 125 -9.41 23.55 -42.79
C SER A 125 -10.39 23.06 -43.86
N ALA A 126 -11.13 21.97 -43.62
CA ALA A 126 -12.21 21.52 -44.50
C ALA A 126 -13.43 22.46 -44.44
N ALA A 127 -13.76 22.99 -43.26
CA ALA A 127 -14.84 23.97 -43.09
C ALA A 127 -14.51 25.31 -43.78
N LEU A 128 -13.30 25.86 -43.57
CA LEU A 128 -12.86 27.11 -44.21
C LEU A 128 -12.83 27.03 -45.74
N ARG A 129 -12.54 25.85 -46.29
CA ARG A 129 -12.50 25.61 -47.74
C ARG A 129 -13.89 25.54 -48.38
N ASN A 130 -14.93 25.27 -47.61
CA ASN A 130 -16.33 25.27 -48.06
C ASN A 130 -17.02 26.62 -47.88
N GLU A 131 -16.44 27.56 -47.11
CA GLU A 131 -17.01 28.89 -46.88
C GLU A 131 -16.58 29.96 -47.89
N ILE A 132 -15.68 29.66 -48.83
CA ILE A 132 -15.29 30.62 -49.88
C ILE A 132 -16.35 30.61 -50.99
N PRO A 133 -17.19 31.66 -51.11
CA PRO A 133 -18.17 31.74 -52.19
C PRO A 133 -17.44 32.10 -53.49
N ASN A 134 -17.82 31.43 -54.58
CA ASN A 134 -17.34 31.66 -55.95
C ASN A 134 -17.61 33.09 -56.43
#